data_AF-A0A954G920-F1
#
_entry.id   AF-A0A954G920-F1
#
_cell.length_a   1.000
_cell.length_b   1.000
_cell.length_c   1.000
_cell.angle_alpha   90.00
_cell.angle_beta   90.00
_cell.angle_gamma   90.00
#
_symmetry.space_group_name_H-M   'P 1'
#
loop_
_entity.id
_entity.type
_entity.pdbx_description
1 polymer ?
#
loop_
_entity_poly.entity_id
_entity_poly.type
_entity_poly.pdbx_seq_one_letter_code
_entity_poly.pdbx_strand_id
1 'polypeptide(L)'
;MSSVIAGKTSKTTIPQGELSDLVKGYMDVELWRSTGWLTRLHLDEPRVDVRNLTERTRLMKRLMDIAVSFTMLVLLAPLLLFLVVLVKLTSPGPAIFKQTRVGLNLRKQTKTDRRQSQMDLADLDLQADR
;
A
#
# COMPACT_ATOMS: atom_id res chain seq x y z
N MET A 1 34.33 23.28 -19.90
CA MET A 1 33.28 23.56 -18.90
C MET A 1 33.09 22.31 -18.06
N SER A 2 33.88 22.23 -16.99
CA SER A 2 33.85 21.14 -16.00
C SER A 2 32.70 21.35 -15.02
N SER A 3 31.98 20.30 -14.68
CA SER A 3 31.66 20.05 -13.27
C SER A 3 31.50 18.55 -13.06
N VAL A 4 32.65 17.93 -12.75
CA VAL A 4 32.74 16.60 -12.18
C VAL A 4 32.03 16.66 -10.82
N ILE A 5 30.94 15.90 -10.68
CA ILE A 5 30.26 15.70 -9.39
C ILE A 5 31.25 14.98 -8.49
N ALA A 6 31.88 15.73 -7.59
CA ALA A 6 32.76 15.22 -6.55
C ALA A 6 31.92 14.43 -5.53
N GLY A 7 31.70 13.14 -5.80
CA GLY A 7 31.22 12.19 -4.80
C GLY A 7 32.29 12.02 -3.73
N LYS A 8 32.15 12.74 -2.61
CA LYS A 8 32.99 12.56 -1.42
C LYS A 8 32.66 11.19 -0.83
N THR A 9 33.45 10.16 -1.15
CA THR A 9 33.37 8.85 -0.53
C THR A 9 33.95 8.91 0.89
N SER A 10 33.20 9.48 1.83
CA SER A 10 33.53 9.34 3.25
C SER A 10 33.41 7.86 3.61
N LYS A 11 34.54 7.24 3.99
CA LYS A 11 34.57 5.86 4.51
C LYS A 11 33.48 5.69 5.57
N THR A 12 32.46 4.91 5.26
CA THR A 12 31.37 4.58 6.18
C THR A 12 31.90 3.56 7.20
N THR A 13 32.45 4.05 8.31
CA THR A 13 32.74 3.21 9.46
C THR A 13 31.41 2.85 10.12
N ILE A 14 30.99 1.58 10.02
CA ILE A 14 29.75 1.12 10.65
C ILE A 14 29.96 1.18 12.18
N PRO A 15 29.18 2.00 12.92
CA PRO A 15 29.30 2.05 14.37
C PRO A 15 28.84 0.70 14.96
N GLN A 16 29.73 0.04 15.70
CA GLN A 16 29.49 -1.26 16.37
C GLN A 16 28.77 -1.09 17.73
N GLY A 17 28.22 0.10 18.02
CA GLY A 17 27.61 0.49 19.29
C GLY A 17 26.15 0.06 19.46
N GLU A 18 25.50 0.54 20.52
CA GLU A 18 24.09 0.23 20.83
C GLU A 18 23.18 0.54 19.63
N LEU A 19 22.07 -0.20 19.52
CA LEU A 19 21.12 -0.14 18.41
C LEU A 19 20.69 1.30 18.05
N SER A 20 20.66 2.19 19.05
CA SER A 20 20.36 3.62 18.86
C SER A 20 21.35 4.35 17.94
N ASP A 21 22.61 3.97 17.94
CA ASP A 21 23.66 4.60 17.12
C ASP A 21 23.61 4.10 15.68
N LEU A 22 23.22 2.84 15.49
CA LEU A 22 22.85 2.27 14.19
C LEU A 22 21.61 2.96 13.62
N VAL A 23 20.56 3.19 14.43
CA VAL A 23 19.35 3.89 14.00
C VAL A 23 19.67 5.32 13.56
N LYS A 24 20.54 6.05 14.27
CA LYS A 24 20.98 7.40 13.86
C LYS A 24 21.71 7.37 12.51
N GLY A 25 22.55 6.37 12.27
CA GLY A 25 23.21 6.17 10.97
C GLY A 25 22.26 5.81 9.82
N TYR A 26 21.19 5.06 10.11
CA TYR A 26 20.15 4.70 9.12
C TYR A 26 19.08 5.78 8.93
N MET A 27 18.86 6.65 9.92
CA MET A 27 17.95 7.79 9.88
C MET A 27 18.60 9.07 9.38
N ASP A 28 19.89 9.05 9.06
CA ASP A 28 20.55 10.20 8.45
C ASP A 28 19.90 10.47 7.08
N VAL A 29 19.19 11.60 6.99
CA VAL A 29 18.28 11.96 5.90
C VAL A 29 19.05 12.10 4.58
N GLU A 30 20.38 12.27 4.63
CA GLU A 30 21.27 12.27 3.48
C GLU A 30 21.43 10.90 2.78
N LEU A 31 21.29 9.77 3.51
CA LEU A 31 21.37 8.42 2.91
C LEU A 31 20.11 8.08 2.11
N TRP A 32 18.96 8.62 2.50
CA TRP A 32 17.70 8.56 1.76
C TRP A 32 17.75 9.56 0.61
N ARG A 33 18.60 9.30 -0.40
CA ARG A 33 18.57 10.01 -1.69
C ARG A 33 17.12 10.24 -2.07
N SER A 34 16.75 11.52 -2.21
CA SER A 34 15.44 12.03 -2.60
C SER A 34 14.57 10.92 -3.21
N THR A 35 13.49 10.59 -2.51
CA THR A 35 12.42 9.72 -3.00
C THR A 35 11.69 10.32 -4.22
N GLY A 36 12.35 11.16 -5.01
CA GLY A 36 11.92 11.66 -6.31
C GLY A 36 11.59 10.55 -7.32
N TRP A 37 12.18 9.36 -7.16
CA TRP A 37 11.79 8.18 -7.96
C TRP A 37 10.47 7.54 -7.49
N LEU A 38 10.13 7.63 -6.19
CA LEU A 38 8.83 7.17 -5.66
C LEU A 38 7.71 8.15 -6.04
N THR A 39 7.99 9.45 -6.05
CA THR A 39 7.06 10.48 -6.58
C THR A 39 7.03 10.55 -8.11
N ARG A 40 8.02 9.95 -8.81
CA ARG A 40 8.02 9.70 -10.26
C ARG A 40 7.73 8.24 -10.62
N LEU A 41 6.80 7.57 -9.94
CA LEU A 41 5.99 6.61 -10.69
C LEU A 41 5.07 7.42 -11.62
N HIS A 42 5.67 7.96 -12.70
CA HIS A 42 4.96 8.40 -13.89
C HIS A 42 4.31 7.14 -14.47
N LEU A 43 3.12 6.82 -13.97
CA LEU A 43 2.17 5.98 -14.68
C LEU A 43 1.62 6.86 -15.81
N ASP A 44 2.47 7.18 -16.79
CA ASP A 44 2.14 8.00 -17.97
C ASP A 44 1.06 7.34 -18.82
N GLU A 45 0.90 6.04 -18.65
CA GLU A 45 -0.13 5.24 -19.28
C GLU A 45 -1.34 5.18 -18.33
N PRO A 46 -2.51 5.78 -18.66
CA PRO A 46 -3.74 5.40 -17.98
C PRO A 46 -3.84 3.89 -18.10
N ARG A 47 -3.94 3.16 -16.97
CA ARG A 47 -3.99 1.70 -16.98
C ARG A 47 -4.97 1.27 -18.05
N VAL A 48 -4.44 0.77 -19.17
CA VAL A 48 -5.26 0.29 -20.27
C VAL A 48 -6.17 -0.72 -19.62
N ASP A 49 -7.46 -0.41 -19.62
CA ASP A 49 -8.47 -1.24 -18.99
C ASP A 49 -8.31 -2.61 -19.65
N VAL A 50 -7.77 -3.59 -18.91
CA VAL A 50 -7.47 -4.94 -19.41
C VAL A 50 -8.75 -5.73 -19.77
N ARG A 51 -9.87 -5.03 -19.99
CA ARG A 51 -11.15 -5.53 -20.47
C ARG A 51 -11.07 -5.81 -21.97
N ASN A 52 -10.23 -6.77 -22.33
CA ASN A 52 -10.27 -7.42 -23.65
C ASN A 52 -11.22 -8.63 -23.65
N LEU A 53 -12.19 -8.69 -22.73
CA LEU A 53 -13.14 -9.80 -22.63
C LEU A 53 -14.53 -9.31 -23.03
N THR A 54 -15.15 -10.01 -23.98
CA THR A 54 -16.57 -9.85 -24.32
C THR A 54 -17.44 -9.89 -23.05
N GLU A 55 -18.52 -9.11 -23.01
CA GLU A 55 -19.45 -9.05 -21.87
C GLU A 55 -19.92 -10.43 -21.40
N ARG A 56 -20.17 -11.34 -22.35
CA ARG A 56 -20.50 -12.75 -22.07
C ARG A 56 -19.41 -13.46 -21.28
N THR A 57 -18.15 -13.32 -21.67
CA THR A 57 -17.01 -13.96 -21.01
C THR A 57 -16.82 -13.40 -19.59
N ARG A 58 -17.05 -12.10 -19.41
CA ARG A 58 -17.01 -11.46 -18.08
C ARG A 58 -18.12 -11.97 -17.16
N LEU A 59 -19.34 -12.13 -17.68
CA LEU A 59 -20.45 -12.72 -16.93
C LEU A 59 -20.14 -14.16 -16.51
N MET A 60 -19.67 -14.99 -17.45
CA MET A 60 -19.30 -16.38 -17.18
C MET A 60 -18.17 -16.48 -16.14
N LYS A 61 -17.15 -15.63 -16.25
CA LYS A 61 -16.08 -15.54 -15.25
C LYS A 61 -16.62 -15.19 -13.87
N ARG A 62 -17.57 -14.24 -13.79
CA ARG A 62 -18.19 -13.86 -12.52
C ARG A 62 -19.00 -14.99 -11.91
N LEU A 63 -19.76 -15.73 -12.71
CA LEU A 63 -20.51 -16.89 -12.25
C LEU A 63 -19.57 -18.00 -11.75
N MET A 64 -18.51 -18.29 -12.51
CA MET A 64 -17.48 -19.25 -12.10
C MET A 64 -16.83 -18.84 -10.78
N ASP A 65 -16.45 -17.57 -10.63
CA ASP A 65 -15.82 -17.07 -9.40
C ASP A 65 -16.74 -17.22 -8.19
N ILE A 66 -18.03 -16.95 -8.34
CA ILE A 66 -19.03 -17.13 -7.26
C ILE A 66 -19.19 -18.61 -6.94
N ALA A 67 -19.38 -19.47 -7.95
CA ALA A 67 -19.60 -20.89 -7.74
C ALA A 67 -18.40 -21.58 -7.06
N VAL A 68 -17.19 -21.31 -7.57
CA VAL A 68 -15.96 -21.88 -7.02
C VAL A 68 -15.67 -21.34 -5.62
N SER A 69 -15.81 -20.03 -5.40
CA SER A 69 -15.58 -19.44 -4.07
C SER A 69 -16.58 -19.93 -3.04
N PHE A 70 -17.86 -20.05 -3.42
CA PHE A 70 -18.90 -20.56 -2.53
C PHE A 70 -18.64 -22.02 -2.15
N THR A 71 -18.32 -22.87 -3.14
CA THR A 71 -18.00 -24.28 -2.90
C THR A 71 -16.81 -24.42 -1.96
N MET A 72 -15.72 -23.68 -2.22
CA MET A 72 -14.54 -23.69 -1.35
C MET A 72 -14.85 -23.16 0.05
N LEU A 73 -15.69 -22.13 0.17
CA LEU A 73 -16.08 -21.59 1.46
C LEU A 73 -16.85 -22.62 2.30
N VAL A 74 -17.79 -23.37 1.69
CA VAL A 74 -18.55 -24.41 2.39
C VAL A 74 -17.64 -25.57 2.80
N LEU A 75 -16.77 -26.03 1.91
CA LEU A 75 -15.82 -27.11 2.20
C LEU A 75 -14.83 -26.73 3.31
N LEU A 76 -14.35 -25.48 3.31
CA LEU A 76 -13.39 -24.98 4.29
C LEU A 76 -14.06 -24.40 5.55
N ALA A 77 -15.38 -24.20 5.56
CA ALA A 77 -16.12 -23.65 6.69
C ALA A 77 -15.82 -24.32 8.05
N PRO A 78 -15.81 -25.66 8.18
CA PRO A 78 -15.50 -26.30 9.47
C PRO A 78 -14.07 -26.00 9.94
N LEU A 79 -13.10 -25.96 9.02
CA LEU A 79 -11.71 -25.62 9.33
C LEU A 79 -11.59 -24.15 9.75
N LEU A 80 -12.22 -23.24 9.02
CA LEU A 80 -12.22 -21.80 9.35
C LEU A 80 -12.88 -21.55 10.70
N LEU A 81 -13.97 -22.24 11.04
CA LEU A 81 -14.62 -22.14 12.34
C LEU A 81 -13.70 -22.61 13.46
N PHE A 82 -13.01 -23.74 13.26
CA PHE A 82 -12.03 -24.25 14.20
C PHE A 82 -10.90 -23.23 14.46
N LEU A 83 -10.37 -22.61 13.41
CA LEU A 83 -9.34 -21.56 13.53
C LEU A 83 -9.86 -20.33 14.28
N VAL A 84 -11.10 -19.90 14.03
CA VAL A 84 -11.70 -18.77 14.75
C VAL A 84 -11.78 -19.05 16.25
N VAL A 85 -12.21 -20.25 16.64
CA VAL A 85 -12.24 -20.66 18.05
C VAL A 85 -10.84 -20.66 18.65
N LEU A 86 -9.85 -21.24 17.95
CA LEU A 86 -8.48 -21.31 18.44
C LEU A 86 -7.85 -19.93 18.63
N VAL A 87 -8.07 -18.99 17.70
CA VAL A 87 -7.57 -17.61 17.81
C VAL A 87 -8.18 -16.89 19.00
N LYS A 88 -9.48 -17.13 19.27
CA LYS A 88 -10.20 -16.54 20.42
C LYS A 88 -9.75 -17.10 21.77
N LEU A 89 -9.29 -18.35 21.80
CA LEU A 89 -8.76 -18.97 23.02
C LEU A 89 -7.30 -18.59 23.29
N THR A 90 -6.51 -18.37 22.23
CA THR A 90 -5.06 -18.08 22.33
C THR A 90 -4.73 -16.59 22.37
N SER A 91 -5.61 -15.72 21.85
CA SER A 91 -5.39 -14.28 21.80
C SER A 91 -6.67 -13.48 22.08
N PRO A 92 -6.56 -12.28 22.69
CA PRO A 92 -7.70 -11.37 22.87
C PRO A 92 -8.14 -10.68 21.56
N GLY A 93 -7.43 -10.92 20.45
CA GLY A 93 -7.64 -10.23 19.18
C GLY A 93 -8.85 -10.72 18.37
N PRO A 94 -9.32 -9.93 17.40
CA PRO A 94 -10.33 -10.38 16.45
C PRO A 94 -9.76 -11.42 15.47
N ALA A 95 -10.52 -12.48 15.18
CA ALA A 95 -10.10 -13.53 14.25
C ALA A 95 -10.07 -13.08 12.78
N ILE A 96 -10.75 -11.97 12.44
CA ILE A 96 -10.82 -11.42 11.09
C ILE A 96 -10.40 -9.96 11.13
N PHE A 97 -9.42 -9.61 10.29
CA PHE A 97 -8.94 -8.24 10.09
C PHE A 97 -9.47 -7.68 8.76
N LYS A 98 -9.89 -6.41 8.76
CA LYS A 98 -10.40 -5.72 7.57
C LYS A 98 -9.41 -4.62 7.15
N GLN A 99 -8.83 -4.76 5.96
CA GLN A 99 -7.97 -3.75 5.34
C GLN A 99 -8.65 -3.13 4.11
N THR A 100 -8.60 -1.80 4.00
CA THR A 100 -9.07 -1.08 2.82
C THR A 100 -8.08 -1.26 1.66
N ARG A 101 -8.55 -1.75 0.51
CA ARG A 101 -7.78 -1.92 -0.75
C ARG A 101 -8.50 -1.18 -1.88
N VAL A 102 -7.74 -0.68 -2.86
CA VAL A 102 -8.30 -0.07 -4.08
C VAL A 102 -8.74 -1.18 -5.04
N GLY A 103 -10.04 -1.24 -5.33
CA GLY A 103 -10.66 -2.28 -6.17
C GLY A 103 -10.83 -1.91 -7.64
N LEU A 104 -11.46 -2.82 -8.41
CA LEU A 104 -11.80 -2.62 -9.82
C LEU A 104 -12.62 -1.33 -10.01
N ASN A 105 -12.26 -0.53 -11.01
CA ASN A 105 -12.84 0.78 -11.38
C ASN A 105 -12.53 1.94 -10.44
N LEU A 106 -11.53 1.78 -9.55
CA LEU A 106 -11.18 2.83 -8.59
C LEU A 106 -12.43 3.37 -7.88
N ARG A 107 -13.46 2.51 -7.67
CA ARG A 107 -14.78 2.95 -7.19
C ARG A 107 -14.52 3.82 -5.99
N LYS A 108 -14.75 5.13 -6.19
CA LYS A 108 -14.19 6.20 -5.38
C LYS A 108 -14.26 5.79 -3.92
N GLN A 109 -13.10 5.78 -3.25
CA GLN A 109 -13.04 5.94 -1.79
C GLN A 109 -13.64 7.31 -1.51
N THR A 110 -14.96 7.43 -1.60
CA THR A 110 -15.66 8.70 -1.48
C THR A 110 -15.80 8.94 0.01
N LYS A 111 -15.05 9.95 0.48
CA LYS A 111 -15.10 10.56 1.81
C LYS A 111 -14.59 9.68 2.96
N THR A 112 -13.27 9.67 3.11
CA THR A 112 -12.50 9.94 4.35
C THR A 112 -11.13 9.31 4.16
N ASP A 113 -10.40 9.73 3.13
CA ASP A 113 -8.96 9.62 3.21
C ASP A 113 -8.48 10.80 4.05
N ARG A 114 -8.00 10.51 5.26
CA ARG A 114 -7.49 11.52 6.21
C ARG A 114 -6.34 12.34 5.60
N ARG A 115 -5.69 11.80 4.56
CA ARG A 115 -4.63 12.47 3.79
C ARG A 115 -5.19 13.48 2.79
N GLN A 116 -6.27 13.13 2.09
CA GLN A 116 -6.94 14.06 1.18
C GLN A 116 -7.52 15.25 1.95
N SER A 117 -8.12 15.02 3.13
CA SER A 117 -8.61 16.12 3.97
C SER A 117 -7.49 17.03 4.49
N GLN A 118 -6.26 16.53 4.66
CA GLN A 118 -5.13 17.39 5.06
C GLN A 118 -4.59 18.23 3.91
N MET A 119 -4.58 17.71 2.68
CA MET A 119 -4.23 18.48 1.48
C MET A 119 -5.28 19.56 1.19
N ASP A 120 -6.57 19.20 1.27
CA ASP A 120 -7.67 20.15 1.07
C ASP A 120 -7.61 21.31 2.10
N LEU A 121 -7.23 21.04 3.35
CA LEU A 121 -7.07 22.09 4.38
C LEU A 121 -5.83 22.95 4.15
N ALA A 122 -4.69 22.36 3.78
CA ALA A 122 -3.47 23.09 3.47
C ALA A 122 -3.66 24.02 2.25
N ASP A 123 -4.40 23.57 1.24
CA ASP A 123 -4.72 24.38 0.06
C ASP A 123 -5.68 25.53 0.37
N LEU A 124 -6.58 25.36 1.36
CA LEU A 124 -7.45 26.43 1.86
C LEU A 124 -6.67 27.50 2.62
N ASP A 125 -5.72 27.09 3.46
CA ASP A 125 -4.86 28.03 4.21
C ASP A 125 -3.99 28.87 3.24
N LEU A 126 -3.51 28.28 2.15
CA LEU A 126 -2.74 28.98 1.11
C LEU A 126 -3.57 29.94 0.25
N GLN A 127 -4.89 29.73 0.15
CA GLN A 127 -5.80 30.64 -0.55
C GLN A 127 -6.31 31.77 0.35
N ALA A 128 -6.37 31.55 1.67
CA ALA A 128 -6.75 32.56 2.64
C ALA A 128 -5.66 33.63 2.88
N ASP A 129 -4.41 33.33 2.51
CA ASP A 129 -3.23 34.21 2.65
C ASP A 129 -2.90 35.01 1.36
N ARG A 130 -3.82 35.05 0.38
CA ARG A 130 -3.74 35.92 -0.83
C ARG A 130 -4.82 36.98 -0.81
#